data_AF-A0A846BMD5-F1
#
_entry.id   AF-A0A846BMD5-F1
#
_cell.length_a   1.000
_cell.length_b   1.000
_cell.length_c   1.000
_cell.angle_alpha   90.00
_cell.angle_beta   90.00
_cell.angle_gamma   90.00
#
_symmetry.space_group_name_H-M   'P 1'
#
loop_
_entity.id
_entity.type
_entity.pdbx_description
1 polymer ?
#
loop_
_entity_poly.entity_id
_entity_poly.type
_entity_poly.pdbx_seq_one_letter_code
_entity_poly.pdbx_strand_id
1 'polypeptide(L)'
;INQSVEQLLKSKHHSSEVKQSAINLRKSMQPCLAELRQSAARIKDLLKAGFDDLDHAEDVWHSKPKIARVATDEIWQQLEQLRKDHCGIRLLGSQCKREAVKQAQACWKQILEPIEAKWFLGKGSQAQTIVGKDNKNNFTMEIRTVVASQFQEIIKIIKKSLNIVYKKLANLHLDYVFQYVIFLDKRARDQARTRINLILNEINAKFRSLILHSPCQSRNLLEFNNPFKPAVQFLLNPHYNDIDWQNFCRFKKEVYTKIIEVINTIIEDRINLAIKSIEQVILFYTDFLERQYRYQQETPQQRNAEKAWIDQQRQQLERVSSSIDAILAAPGF
;
A
#
# COMPACT_ATOMS: atom_id res chain seq x y z
N ILE A 1 17.35 -22.89 -51.79
CA ILE A 1 17.46 -24.35 -52.02
C ILE A 1 16.13 -24.96 -52.46
N ASN A 2 15.02 -24.73 -51.74
CA ASN A 2 13.73 -25.34 -52.10
C ASN A 2 13.24 -24.98 -53.51
N GLN A 3 13.26 -23.68 -53.88
CA GLN A 3 12.87 -23.25 -55.22
C GLN A 3 13.79 -23.78 -56.33
N SER A 4 15.11 -23.79 -56.10
CA SER A 4 16.09 -24.33 -57.07
C SER A 4 15.95 -25.84 -57.26
N VAL A 5 15.67 -26.59 -56.18
CA VAL A 5 15.41 -28.04 -56.25
C VAL A 5 14.08 -28.31 -56.96
N GLU A 6 13.03 -27.51 -56.71
CA GLU A 6 11.75 -27.64 -57.42
C GLU A 6 11.86 -27.34 -58.91
N GLN A 7 12.64 -26.32 -59.30
CA GLN A 7 12.92 -26.01 -60.71
C GLN A 7 13.72 -27.14 -61.38
N LEU A 8 14.71 -27.69 -60.69
CA LEU A 8 15.53 -28.80 -61.17
C LEU A 8 14.71 -30.09 -61.36
N LEU A 9 13.76 -30.36 -60.46
CA LEU A 9 12.88 -31.53 -60.55
C LEU A 9 11.90 -31.44 -61.75
N LYS A 10 11.45 -30.23 -62.11
CA LYS A 10 10.55 -29.95 -63.24
C LYS A 10 11.23 -30.03 -64.61
N SER A 11 12.56 -29.88 -64.68
CA SER A 11 13.31 -29.95 -65.94
C SER A 11 13.41 -31.38 -66.49
N LYS A 12 13.18 -31.55 -67.80
CA LYS A 12 13.32 -32.83 -68.50
C LYS A 12 14.76 -33.14 -68.91
N HIS A 13 15.68 -32.18 -68.77
CA HIS A 13 17.06 -32.29 -69.27
C HIS A 13 18.08 -32.76 -68.22
N HIS A 14 17.65 -33.03 -66.98
CA HIS A 14 18.54 -33.50 -65.91
C HIS A 14 18.32 -34.99 -65.63
N SER A 15 19.41 -35.71 -65.38
CA SER A 15 19.38 -37.15 -65.08
C SER A 15 18.69 -37.46 -63.75
N SER A 16 18.26 -38.71 -63.59
CA SER A 16 17.65 -39.25 -62.37
C SER A 16 18.55 -39.06 -61.14
N GLU A 17 19.86 -39.23 -61.31
CA GLU A 17 20.86 -39.17 -60.25
C GLU A 17 21.06 -37.75 -59.73
N VAL A 18 21.03 -36.74 -60.62
CA VAL A 18 21.12 -35.32 -60.26
C VAL A 18 19.85 -34.88 -59.51
N LYS A 19 18.68 -35.34 -59.97
CA LYS A 19 17.40 -35.11 -59.27
C LYS A 19 17.38 -35.74 -57.87
N GLN A 20 17.88 -36.98 -57.74
CA GLN A 20 17.96 -37.66 -56.45
C GLN A 20 18.97 -37.00 -55.51
N SER A 21 20.12 -36.58 -56.03
CA SER A 21 21.13 -35.80 -55.27
C SER A 21 20.55 -34.47 -54.77
N ALA A 22 19.78 -33.75 -55.61
CA ALA A 22 19.12 -32.51 -55.21
C ALA A 22 18.04 -32.73 -54.12
N ILE A 23 17.29 -33.84 -54.18
CA ILE A 23 16.33 -34.24 -53.13
C ILE A 23 17.07 -34.56 -51.82
N ASN A 24 18.16 -35.33 -51.89
CA ASN A 24 18.95 -35.71 -50.73
C ASN A 24 19.60 -34.48 -50.07
N LEU A 25 20.12 -33.54 -50.87
CA LEU A 25 20.63 -32.26 -50.40
C LEU A 25 19.54 -31.42 -49.72
N ARG A 26 18.34 -31.34 -50.31
CA ARG A 26 17.20 -30.66 -49.67
C ARG A 26 16.88 -31.27 -48.30
N LYS A 27 16.83 -32.61 -48.22
CA LYS A 27 16.54 -33.33 -46.97
C LYS A 27 17.61 -33.13 -45.92
N SER A 28 18.90 -33.17 -46.29
CA SER A 28 20.00 -32.98 -45.34
C SER A 28 20.11 -31.53 -44.84
N MET A 29 19.73 -30.55 -45.66
CA MET A 29 19.75 -29.14 -45.27
C MET A 29 18.51 -28.67 -44.51
N GLN A 30 17.38 -29.38 -44.60
CA GLN A 30 16.12 -28.98 -43.98
C GLN A 30 16.20 -28.76 -42.45
N PRO A 31 16.87 -29.61 -41.64
CA PRO A 31 17.03 -29.37 -40.21
C PRO A 31 17.81 -28.09 -39.89
N CYS A 32 18.87 -27.81 -40.66
CA CYS A 32 19.67 -26.59 -40.51
C CYS A 32 18.85 -25.33 -40.83
N LEU A 33 18.06 -25.38 -41.91
CA LEU A 33 17.14 -24.30 -42.28
C LEU A 33 16.05 -24.05 -41.22
N ALA A 34 15.52 -25.12 -40.63
CA ALA A 34 14.55 -25.03 -39.55
C ALA A 34 15.16 -24.39 -38.28
N GLU A 35 16.37 -24.81 -37.88
CA GLU A 35 17.07 -24.23 -36.74
C GLU A 35 17.42 -22.75 -36.96
N LEU A 36 17.81 -22.37 -38.18
CA LEU A 36 18.06 -20.97 -38.53
C LEU A 36 16.80 -20.12 -38.40
N ARG A 37 15.65 -20.61 -38.87
CA ARG A 37 14.35 -19.92 -38.70
C ARG A 37 13.95 -19.80 -37.23
N GLN A 38 14.10 -20.88 -36.47
CA GLN A 38 13.77 -20.87 -35.05
C GLN A 38 14.67 -19.91 -34.27
N SER A 39 15.97 -19.91 -34.57
CA SER A 39 16.93 -18.97 -34.00
C SER A 39 16.60 -17.52 -34.37
N ALA A 40 16.30 -17.25 -35.64
CA ALA A 40 15.89 -15.94 -36.13
C ALA A 40 14.63 -15.43 -35.41
N ALA A 41 13.62 -16.29 -35.21
CA ALA A 41 12.41 -15.96 -34.46
C ALA A 41 12.72 -15.65 -32.98
N ARG A 42 13.55 -16.47 -32.31
CA ARG A 42 13.99 -16.21 -30.93
C ARG A 42 14.72 -14.88 -30.80
N ILE A 43 15.63 -14.56 -31.72
CA ILE A 43 16.35 -13.28 -31.72
C ILE A 43 15.37 -12.13 -31.94
N LYS A 44 14.41 -12.26 -32.85
CA LYS A 44 13.36 -11.24 -33.07
C LYS A 44 12.57 -10.95 -31.80
N ASP A 45 12.22 -11.98 -31.03
CA ASP A 45 11.53 -11.80 -29.76
C ASP A 45 12.41 -11.10 -28.71
N LEU A 46 13.71 -11.44 -28.66
CA LEU A 46 14.66 -10.76 -27.78
C LEU A 46 14.86 -9.28 -28.15
N LEU A 47 14.82 -8.94 -29.45
CA LEU A 47 14.94 -7.56 -29.91
C LEU A 47 13.79 -6.66 -29.43
N LYS A 48 12.60 -7.22 -29.15
CA LYS A 48 11.47 -6.45 -28.61
C LYS A 48 11.84 -5.75 -27.31
N ALA A 49 12.54 -6.43 -26.40
CA ALA A 49 12.99 -5.83 -25.15
C ALA A 49 13.95 -4.65 -25.40
N GLY A 50 14.81 -4.75 -26.44
CA GLY A 50 15.68 -3.65 -26.84
C GLY A 50 14.92 -2.44 -27.37
N PHE A 51 13.87 -2.66 -28.17
CA PHE A 51 12.98 -1.58 -28.62
C PHE A 51 12.21 -0.95 -27.46
N ASP A 52 11.70 -1.75 -26.52
CA ASP A 52 11.01 -1.26 -25.33
C ASP A 52 11.92 -0.38 -24.45
N ASP A 53 13.20 -0.77 -24.30
CA ASP A 53 14.19 0.01 -23.55
C ASP A 53 14.55 1.33 -24.27
N LEU A 54 14.62 1.34 -25.60
CA LEU A 54 14.82 2.58 -26.38
C LEU A 54 13.60 3.50 -26.32
N ASP A 55 12.39 2.95 -26.41
CA ASP A 55 11.15 3.72 -26.23
C ASP A 55 11.10 4.35 -24.84
N HIS A 56 11.55 3.61 -23.81
CA HIS A 56 11.67 4.15 -22.46
C HIS A 56 12.74 5.26 -22.37
N ALA A 57 13.93 5.07 -22.95
CA ALA A 57 14.99 6.08 -22.96
C ALA A 57 14.54 7.37 -23.66
N GLU A 58 13.80 7.25 -24.77
CA GLU A 58 13.23 8.37 -25.51
C GLU A 58 12.17 9.12 -24.69
N ASP A 59 11.29 8.39 -24.00
CA ASP A 59 10.30 9.01 -23.11
C ASP A 59 10.95 9.71 -21.90
N VAL A 60 12.00 9.13 -21.33
CA VAL A 60 12.84 9.80 -20.32
C VAL A 60 13.41 11.09 -20.89
N TRP A 61 14.03 11.06 -22.07
CA TRP A 61 14.57 12.25 -22.73
C TRP A 61 13.50 13.34 -22.92
N HIS A 62 12.29 12.97 -23.37
CA HIS A 62 11.17 13.91 -23.50
C HIS A 62 10.64 14.45 -22.17
N SER A 63 10.79 13.73 -21.07
CA SER A 63 10.37 14.15 -19.74
C SER A 63 11.30 15.21 -19.14
N LYS A 64 12.61 15.14 -19.41
CA LYS A 64 13.63 16.04 -18.85
C LYS A 64 13.28 17.54 -18.99
N PRO A 65 12.98 18.09 -20.19
CA PRO A 65 12.66 19.50 -20.32
C PRO A 65 11.33 19.88 -19.66
N LYS A 66 10.39 18.94 -19.51
CA LYS A 66 9.12 19.18 -18.81
C LYS A 66 9.38 19.36 -17.32
N ILE A 67 10.14 18.45 -16.72
CA ILE A 67 10.52 18.47 -15.30
C ILE A 67 11.38 19.72 -14.99
N ALA A 68 12.36 20.05 -15.84
CA ALA A 68 13.24 21.20 -15.65
C ALA A 68 12.50 22.55 -15.63
N ARG A 69 11.34 22.65 -16.30
CA ARG A 69 10.53 23.87 -16.43
C ARG A 69 9.49 24.06 -15.32
N VAL A 70 9.25 23.04 -14.48
CA VAL A 70 8.28 23.16 -13.39
C VAL A 70 8.75 24.23 -12.40
N ALA A 71 7.83 25.05 -11.88
CA ALA A 71 8.16 26.08 -10.90
C ALA A 71 8.71 25.46 -9.60
N THR A 72 9.98 25.72 -9.30
CA THR A 72 10.66 25.16 -8.11
C THR A 72 10.07 25.69 -6.81
N ASP A 73 9.67 26.97 -6.79
CA ASP A 73 9.11 27.62 -5.59
C ASP A 73 7.81 26.96 -5.12
N GLU A 74 6.93 26.58 -6.05
CA GLU A 74 5.66 25.90 -5.74
C GLU A 74 5.92 24.55 -5.07
N ILE A 75 6.89 23.78 -5.55
CA ILE A 75 7.26 22.48 -4.97
C ILE A 75 7.84 22.67 -3.57
N TRP A 76 8.71 23.66 -3.37
CA TRP A 76 9.26 23.97 -2.05
C TRP A 76 8.19 24.37 -1.04
N GLN A 77 7.22 25.20 -1.45
CA GLN A 77 6.09 25.57 -0.59
C GLN A 77 5.28 24.34 -0.17
N GLN A 78 4.98 23.42 -1.09
CA GLN A 78 4.29 22.17 -0.75
C GLN A 78 5.10 21.32 0.23
N LEU A 79 6.41 21.19 -0.02
CA LEU A 79 7.30 20.41 0.83
C LEU A 79 7.45 21.00 2.24
N GLU A 80 7.55 22.32 2.37
CA GLU A 80 7.58 23.01 3.66
C GLU A 80 6.26 22.81 4.42
N GLN A 81 5.13 22.97 3.73
CA GLN A 81 3.81 22.78 4.32
C GLN A 81 3.63 21.34 4.81
N LEU A 82 3.99 20.34 4.00
CA LEU A 82 3.93 18.93 4.39
C LEU A 82 4.81 18.60 5.58
N ARG A 83 6.01 19.20 5.69
CA ARG A 83 6.87 19.04 6.88
C ARG A 83 6.25 19.63 8.14
N LYS A 84 5.64 20.82 8.04
CA LYS A 84 4.88 21.42 9.14
C LYS A 84 3.71 20.53 9.55
N ASP A 85 2.97 20.00 8.58
CA ASP A 85 1.82 19.15 8.83
C ASP A 85 2.19 17.75 9.35
N HIS A 86 3.35 17.21 8.99
CA HIS A 86 3.90 15.98 9.58
C HIS A 86 4.05 16.11 11.10
N CYS A 87 4.69 17.20 11.55
CA CYS A 87 4.80 17.54 12.97
C CYS A 87 3.41 17.80 13.59
N GLY A 88 2.54 18.51 12.87
CA GLY A 88 1.18 18.81 13.30
C GLY A 88 0.33 17.57 13.55
N ILE A 89 0.36 16.58 12.66
CA ILE A 89 -0.34 15.30 12.82
C ILE A 89 0.20 14.51 14.01
N ARG A 90 1.51 14.49 14.23
CA ARG A 90 2.13 13.82 15.38
C ARG A 90 1.68 14.44 16.71
N LEU A 91 1.67 15.77 16.78
CA LEU A 91 1.21 16.50 17.96
C LEU A 91 -0.29 16.27 18.21
N LEU A 92 -1.10 16.39 17.15
CA LEU A 92 -2.53 16.16 17.20
C LEU A 92 -2.86 14.73 17.63
N GLY A 93 -2.14 13.74 17.11
CA GLY A 93 -2.25 12.34 17.52
C GLY A 93 -1.96 12.13 19.00
N SER A 94 -0.91 12.78 19.52
CA SER A 94 -0.57 12.74 20.94
C SER A 94 -1.63 13.39 21.82
N GLN A 95 -2.21 14.52 21.39
CA GLN A 95 -3.33 15.16 22.06
C GLN A 95 -4.58 14.26 22.06
N CYS A 96 -4.92 13.68 20.90
CA CYS A 96 -6.04 12.76 20.75
C CYS A 96 -5.93 11.54 21.66
N LYS A 97 -4.73 10.96 21.80
CA LYS A 97 -4.48 9.84 22.75
C LYS A 97 -4.76 10.26 24.19
N ARG A 98 -4.14 11.35 24.65
CA ARG A 98 -4.30 11.83 26.03
C ARG A 98 -5.76 12.13 26.37
N GLU A 99 -6.44 12.83 25.47
CA GLU A 99 -7.83 13.22 25.69
C GLU A 99 -8.78 12.02 25.62
N ALA A 100 -8.57 11.10 24.68
CA ALA A 100 -9.34 9.87 24.59
C ALA A 100 -9.20 9.00 25.85
N VAL A 101 -7.98 8.82 26.34
CA VAL A 101 -7.71 8.07 27.58
C VAL A 101 -8.40 8.74 28.77
N LYS A 102 -8.26 10.06 28.91
CA LYS A 102 -8.89 10.83 30.00
C LYS A 102 -10.42 10.67 29.98
N GLN A 103 -11.05 10.82 28.80
CA GLN A 103 -12.50 10.67 28.65
C GLN A 103 -12.96 9.24 28.98
N ALA A 104 -12.25 8.23 28.47
CA ALA A 104 -12.62 6.83 28.68
C ALA A 104 -12.48 6.41 30.14
N GLN A 105 -11.44 6.90 30.84
CA GLN A 105 -11.23 6.66 32.27
C GLN A 105 -12.29 7.34 33.12
N ALA A 106 -12.65 8.59 32.79
CA ALA A 106 -13.73 9.30 33.48
C ALA A 106 -15.08 8.56 33.32
N CYS A 107 -15.37 8.09 32.10
CA CYS A 107 -16.54 7.27 31.81
C CYS A 107 -16.54 5.96 32.63
N TRP A 108 -15.41 5.25 32.66
CA TRP A 108 -15.29 4.01 33.44
C TRP A 108 -15.55 4.24 34.92
N LYS A 109 -14.96 5.30 35.48
CA LYS A 109 -15.17 5.68 36.88
C LYS A 109 -16.64 5.97 37.17
N GLN A 110 -17.28 6.81 36.34
CA GLN A 110 -18.69 7.19 36.52
C GLN A 110 -19.66 6.01 36.41
N ILE A 111 -19.43 5.09 35.47
CA ILE A 111 -20.31 3.93 35.30
C ILE A 111 -20.13 2.91 36.44
N LEU A 112 -18.94 2.81 37.01
CA LEU A 112 -18.64 1.80 38.02
C LEU A 112 -18.95 2.25 39.46
N GLU A 113 -18.86 3.54 39.76
CA GLU A 113 -19.18 4.11 41.08
C GLU A 113 -20.54 3.63 41.66
N PRO A 114 -21.64 3.60 40.88
CA PRO A 114 -22.93 3.07 41.37
C PRO A 114 -22.90 1.57 41.71
N ILE A 115 -22.15 0.75 40.96
CA ILE A 115 -21.99 -0.68 41.24
C ILE A 115 -21.23 -0.87 42.54
N GLU A 116 -20.12 -0.15 42.70
CA GLU A 116 -19.30 -0.17 43.90
C GLU A 116 -20.12 0.25 45.13
N ALA A 117 -20.89 1.33 45.01
CA ALA A 117 -21.76 1.80 46.08
C ALA A 117 -22.85 0.79 46.44
N LYS A 118 -23.51 0.20 45.44
CA LYS A 118 -24.60 -0.75 45.64
C LYS A 118 -24.17 -2.05 46.29
N TRP A 119 -23.04 -2.60 45.85
CA TRP A 119 -22.64 -3.97 46.19
C TRP A 119 -21.60 -4.07 47.30
N PHE A 120 -20.85 -3.00 47.56
CA PHE A 120 -19.75 -3.03 48.54
C PHE A 120 -19.84 -1.93 49.62
N LEU A 121 -20.49 -0.80 49.35
CA LEU A 121 -20.54 0.30 50.33
C LEU A 121 -21.78 0.30 51.24
N GLY A 122 -22.75 -0.58 51.01
CA GLY A 122 -23.89 -0.82 51.91
C GLY A 122 -24.88 0.36 52.04
N LYS A 123 -26.15 0.06 52.39
CA LYS A 123 -27.11 1.07 52.90
C LYS A 123 -27.05 1.08 54.43
N GLY A 124 -25.96 1.59 55.01
CA GLY A 124 -25.74 1.60 56.46
C GLY A 124 -24.27 1.47 56.83
N SER A 125 -23.93 1.76 58.09
CA SER A 125 -22.57 2.01 58.62
C SER A 125 -21.57 0.83 58.58
N GLN A 126 -21.85 -0.27 57.88
CA GLN A 126 -20.90 -1.38 57.68
C GLN A 126 -20.73 -1.69 56.19
N ALA A 127 -19.52 -1.45 55.68
CA ALA A 127 -19.14 -1.80 54.31
C ALA A 127 -19.22 -3.32 54.11
N GLN A 128 -19.89 -3.76 53.03
CA GLN A 128 -19.93 -5.16 52.63
C GLN A 128 -18.69 -5.48 51.81
N THR A 129 -17.84 -6.38 52.30
CA THR A 129 -16.60 -6.76 51.60
C THR A 129 -16.81 -7.91 50.61
N ILE A 130 -18.00 -8.52 50.58
CA ILE A 130 -18.31 -9.73 49.83
C ILE A 130 -19.71 -9.64 49.21
N VAL A 131 -19.81 -9.95 47.92
CA VAL A 131 -21.08 -10.22 47.23
C VAL A 131 -21.36 -11.72 47.32
N GLY A 132 -22.32 -12.09 48.16
CA GLY A 132 -22.70 -13.48 48.41
C GLY A 132 -23.41 -14.17 47.24
N LYS A 133 -23.41 -15.51 47.26
CA LYS A 133 -24.04 -16.40 46.27
C LYS A 133 -25.42 -15.96 45.76
N ASP A 134 -26.33 -15.56 46.65
CA ASP A 134 -27.72 -15.19 46.29
C ASP A 134 -27.79 -13.93 45.39
N ASN A 135 -26.79 -13.07 45.51
CA ASN A 135 -26.69 -11.81 44.78
C ASN A 135 -25.77 -11.89 43.56
N LYS A 136 -24.99 -12.98 43.44
CA LYS A 136 -23.95 -13.16 42.41
C LYS A 136 -24.50 -13.03 40.99
N ASN A 137 -25.69 -13.54 40.71
CA ASN A 137 -26.30 -13.48 39.37
C ASN A 137 -26.63 -12.05 38.95
N ASN A 138 -27.21 -11.25 39.86
CA ASN A 138 -27.54 -9.85 39.60
C ASN A 138 -26.26 -9.02 39.39
N PHE A 139 -25.26 -9.20 40.25
CA PHE A 139 -23.95 -8.57 40.10
C PHE A 139 -23.28 -8.93 38.78
N THR A 140 -23.28 -10.22 38.41
CA THR A 140 -22.73 -10.72 37.14
C THR A 140 -23.37 -10.03 35.93
N MET A 141 -24.70 -9.88 35.96
CA MET A 141 -25.44 -9.23 34.88
C MET A 141 -25.09 -7.73 34.77
N GLU A 142 -25.01 -7.03 35.89
CA GLU A 142 -24.64 -5.61 35.94
C GLU A 142 -23.21 -5.38 35.45
N ILE A 143 -22.23 -6.19 35.90
CA ILE A 143 -20.84 -6.10 35.43
C ILE A 143 -20.74 -6.31 33.92
N ARG A 144 -21.40 -7.35 33.39
CA ARG A 144 -21.40 -7.62 31.94
C ARG A 144 -21.98 -6.44 31.15
N THR A 145 -23.07 -5.86 31.66
CA THR A 145 -23.74 -4.70 31.04
C THR A 145 -22.84 -3.47 31.05
N VAL A 146 -22.22 -3.17 32.20
CA VAL A 146 -21.32 -2.03 32.36
C VAL A 146 -20.07 -2.15 31.50
N VAL A 147 -19.46 -3.34 31.43
CA VAL A 147 -18.29 -3.57 30.57
C VAL A 147 -18.64 -3.47 29.09
N ALA A 148 -19.80 -3.99 28.68
CA ALA A 148 -20.27 -3.84 27.30
C ALA A 148 -20.52 -2.36 26.94
N SER A 149 -21.16 -1.61 27.85
CA SER A 149 -21.39 -0.17 27.69
C SER A 149 -20.06 0.59 27.58
N GLN A 150 -19.13 0.33 28.48
CA GLN A 150 -17.79 0.94 28.47
C GLN A 150 -17.05 0.67 27.15
N PHE A 151 -17.13 -0.55 26.62
CA PHE A 151 -16.52 -0.89 25.34
C PHE A 151 -17.10 -0.06 24.19
N GLN A 152 -18.43 0.13 24.15
CA GLN A 152 -19.08 0.97 23.15
C GLN A 152 -18.65 2.44 23.27
N GLU A 153 -18.55 2.97 24.48
CA GLU A 153 -18.10 4.35 24.70
C GLU A 153 -16.64 4.56 24.25
N ILE A 154 -15.75 3.60 24.52
CA ILE A 154 -14.37 3.66 24.02
C ILE A 154 -14.33 3.69 22.51
N ILE A 155 -15.14 2.87 21.83
CA ILE A 155 -15.23 2.89 20.36
C ILE A 155 -15.67 4.29 19.89
N LYS A 156 -16.68 4.90 20.52
CA LYS A 156 -17.15 6.25 20.17
C LYS A 156 -16.05 7.30 20.37
N ILE A 157 -15.34 7.24 21.50
CA ILE A 157 -14.24 8.15 21.83
C ILE A 157 -13.12 8.04 20.79
N ILE A 158 -12.69 6.81 20.46
CA ILE A 158 -11.67 6.55 19.44
C ILE A 158 -12.12 7.09 18.08
N LYS A 159 -13.37 6.81 17.67
CA LYS A 159 -13.93 7.33 16.41
C LYS A 159 -13.88 8.85 16.34
N LYS A 160 -14.29 9.53 17.43
CA LYS A 160 -14.27 11.00 17.51
C LYS A 160 -12.84 11.53 17.37
N SER A 161 -11.89 10.96 18.11
CA SER A 161 -10.47 11.35 18.06
C SER A 161 -9.88 11.15 16.67
N LEU A 162 -10.10 9.99 16.04
CA LEU A 162 -9.58 9.71 14.71
C LEU A 162 -10.22 10.56 13.61
N ASN A 163 -11.49 10.94 13.75
CA ASN A 163 -12.15 11.85 12.81
C ASN A 163 -11.49 13.24 12.79
N ILE A 164 -11.00 13.74 13.93
CA ILE A 164 -10.27 15.01 13.99
C ILE A 164 -8.98 14.93 13.16
N VAL A 165 -8.22 13.85 13.33
CA VAL A 165 -7.00 13.58 12.56
C VAL A 165 -7.31 13.42 11.08
N TYR A 166 -8.34 12.63 10.74
CA TYR A 166 -8.72 12.39 9.36
C TYR A 166 -9.12 13.66 8.62
N LYS A 167 -9.88 14.56 9.26
CA LYS A 167 -10.21 15.87 8.70
C LYS A 167 -8.95 16.70 8.43
N LYS A 168 -7.99 16.70 9.36
CA LYS A 168 -6.71 17.39 9.14
C LYS A 168 -5.95 16.80 7.96
N LEU A 169 -5.92 15.47 7.82
CA LEU A 169 -5.30 14.78 6.68
C LEU A 169 -5.99 15.07 5.35
N ALA A 170 -7.32 15.08 5.31
CA ALA A 170 -8.07 15.39 4.10
C ALA A 170 -7.76 16.82 3.59
N ASN A 171 -7.52 17.76 4.51
CA ASN A 171 -7.14 19.13 4.18
C ASN A 171 -5.67 19.27 3.72
N LEU A 172 -4.85 18.23 3.81
CA LEU A 172 -3.47 18.27 3.30
C LEU A 172 -3.40 18.10 1.78
N HIS A 173 -4.49 17.65 1.15
CA HIS A 173 -4.56 17.43 -0.29
C HIS A 173 -3.37 16.63 -0.83
N LEU A 174 -3.07 15.48 -0.20
CA LEU A 174 -1.95 14.62 -0.56
C LEU A 174 -1.97 14.16 -2.03
N ASP A 175 -3.12 14.26 -2.70
CA ASP A 175 -3.33 14.00 -4.12
C ASP A 175 -2.77 15.09 -5.06
N TYR A 176 -2.44 16.29 -4.56
CA TYR A 176 -1.79 17.35 -5.36
C TYR A 176 -0.48 16.91 -5.99
N VAL A 177 0.18 15.92 -5.40
CA VAL A 177 1.36 15.27 -5.96
C VAL A 177 1.14 14.79 -7.41
N PHE A 178 -0.10 14.42 -7.78
CA PHE A 178 -0.42 13.97 -9.13
C PHE A 178 -0.24 15.04 -10.21
N GLN A 179 -0.29 16.33 -9.84
CA GLN A 179 0.02 17.43 -10.76
C GLN A 179 1.47 17.41 -11.23
N TYR A 180 2.37 16.77 -10.49
CA TYR A 180 3.79 16.65 -10.83
C TYR A 180 4.11 15.30 -11.47
N VAL A 181 3.39 14.25 -11.07
CA VAL A 181 3.54 12.89 -11.61
C VAL A 181 3.33 12.86 -13.14
N ILE A 182 2.49 13.73 -13.70
CA ILE A 182 2.27 13.82 -15.16
C ILE A 182 3.53 14.18 -15.95
N PHE A 183 4.51 14.85 -15.34
CA PHE A 183 5.74 15.28 -16.02
C PHE A 183 6.79 14.18 -16.13
N LEU A 184 6.66 13.12 -15.33
CA LEU A 184 7.56 11.98 -15.35
C LEU A 184 7.42 11.16 -16.62
N ASP A 185 8.45 10.38 -16.96
CA ASP A 185 8.35 9.29 -17.92
C ASP A 185 7.28 8.28 -17.49
N LYS A 186 6.72 7.54 -18.45
CA LYS A 186 5.63 6.57 -18.29
C LYS A 186 5.91 5.57 -17.18
N ARG A 187 7.11 4.99 -17.13
CA ARG A 187 7.46 3.98 -16.12
C ARG A 187 7.47 4.59 -14.73
N ALA A 188 8.16 5.71 -14.53
CA ALA A 188 8.20 6.39 -13.23
C ALA A 188 6.82 6.92 -12.82
N ARG A 189 6.02 7.40 -13.78
CA ARG A 189 4.64 7.85 -13.59
C ARG A 189 3.75 6.73 -13.07
N ASP A 190 3.78 5.56 -13.71
CA ASP A 190 2.96 4.41 -13.32
C ASP A 190 3.36 3.87 -11.94
N GLN A 191 4.67 3.81 -11.66
CA GLN A 191 5.19 3.45 -10.34
C GLN A 191 4.74 4.44 -9.26
N ALA A 192 4.91 5.75 -9.49
CA ALA A 192 4.50 6.79 -8.56
C ALA A 192 2.98 6.74 -8.33
N ARG A 193 2.18 6.64 -9.40
CA ARG A 193 0.71 6.52 -9.31
C ARG A 193 0.29 5.34 -8.47
N THR A 194 0.86 4.17 -8.73
CA THR A 194 0.55 2.95 -7.98
C THR A 194 0.87 3.14 -6.50
N ARG A 195 2.08 3.61 -6.18
CA ARG A 195 2.53 3.81 -4.79
C ARG A 195 1.66 4.82 -4.04
N ILE A 196 1.37 5.98 -4.64
CA ILE A 196 0.55 7.03 -4.02
C ILE A 196 -0.90 6.55 -3.84
N ASN A 197 -1.50 5.93 -4.87
CA ASN A 197 -2.86 5.41 -4.77
C ASN A 197 -3.00 4.34 -3.69
N LEU A 198 -2.03 3.43 -3.57
CA LEU A 198 -2.04 2.41 -2.51
C LEU A 198 -2.09 3.07 -1.11
N ILE A 199 -1.27 4.09 -0.89
CA ILE A 199 -1.23 4.81 0.39
C ILE A 199 -2.54 5.57 0.65
N LEU A 200 -3.05 6.32 -0.33
CA LEU A 200 -4.30 7.08 -0.19
C LEU A 200 -5.50 6.14 0.05
N ASN A 201 -5.54 5.00 -0.64
CA ASN A 201 -6.55 3.98 -0.43
C ASN A 201 -6.43 3.35 0.95
N GLU A 202 -5.22 3.08 1.44
CA GLU A 202 -5.01 2.54 2.79
C GLU A 202 -5.48 3.53 3.87
N ILE A 203 -5.12 4.81 3.76
CA ILE A 203 -5.61 5.87 4.68
C ILE A 203 -7.13 5.90 4.65
N ASN A 204 -7.73 6.01 3.45
CA ASN A 204 -9.17 6.08 3.31
C ASN A 204 -9.83 4.84 3.89
N ALA A 205 -9.35 3.64 3.58
CA ALA A 205 -9.91 2.40 4.13
C ALA A 205 -9.80 2.34 5.66
N LYS A 206 -8.64 2.63 6.25
CA LYS A 206 -8.39 2.49 7.70
C LYS A 206 -9.04 3.58 8.55
N PHE A 207 -9.20 4.79 8.04
CA PHE A 207 -9.92 5.86 8.73
C PHE A 207 -11.43 5.80 8.45
N ARG A 208 -11.87 5.56 7.21
CA ARG A 208 -13.30 5.48 6.88
C ARG A 208 -13.98 4.23 7.42
N SER A 209 -13.32 3.08 7.47
CA SER A 209 -13.92 1.87 8.07
C SER A 209 -14.31 2.07 9.54
N LEU A 210 -13.64 2.99 10.25
CA LEU A 210 -13.99 3.40 11.61
C LEU A 210 -15.12 4.46 11.63
N ILE A 211 -15.18 5.34 10.62
CA ILE A 211 -16.10 6.49 10.57
C ILE A 211 -17.47 6.13 9.95
N LEU A 212 -17.53 5.26 8.94
CA LEU A 212 -18.71 5.01 8.11
C LEU A 212 -19.55 3.77 8.49
N HIS A 213 -19.06 2.88 9.36
CA HIS A 213 -19.82 1.66 9.69
C HIS A 213 -20.69 1.80 10.95
N SER A 214 -22.00 1.75 10.66
CA SER A 214 -23.14 1.33 11.48
C SER A 214 -22.79 0.24 12.50
N PRO A 215 -23.46 0.19 13.67
CA PRO A 215 -23.16 -0.70 14.80
C PRO A 215 -23.13 -2.21 14.50
N CYS A 216 -23.52 -2.67 13.30
CA CYS A 216 -23.70 -4.11 13.02
C CYS A 216 -22.67 -4.75 12.07
N GLN A 217 -21.69 -4.03 11.50
CA GLN A 217 -20.72 -4.63 10.56
C GLN A 217 -19.28 -4.16 10.78
N SER A 218 -18.88 -4.05 12.03
CA SER A 218 -17.52 -3.73 12.45
C SER A 218 -16.54 -4.90 12.23
N ARG A 219 -16.44 -5.54 11.05
CA ARG A 219 -15.50 -6.68 10.86
C ARG A 219 -14.03 -6.34 11.20
N ASN A 220 -13.60 -5.09 11.03
CA ASN A 220 -12.23 -4.66 11.37
C ASN A 220 -12.04 -4.16 12.81
N LEU A 221 -13.12 -3.95 13.57
CA LEU A 221 -13.07 -3.73 15.03
C LEU A 221 -13.46 -5.01 15.80
N LEU A 222 -14.13 -5.97 15.15
CA LEU A 222 -14.47 -7.31 15.62
C LEU A 222 -13.25 -8.23 15.73
N GLU A 223 -12.09 -7.85 15.16
CA GLU A 223 -10.83 -8.53 15.48
C GLU A 223 -10.41 -8.31 16.95
N PHE A 224 -10.82 -7.18 17.55
CA PHE A 224 -10.78 -7.03 19.00
C PHE A 224 -12.02 -7.70 19.59
N ASN A 225 -11.93 -9.00 19.84
CA ASN A 225 -12.71 -9.63 20.91
C ASN A 225 -12.73 -8.69 22.12
N ASN A 226 -13.89 -8.48 22.75
CA ASN A 226 -14.04 -7.57 23.89
C ASN A 226 -12.81 -7.69 24.82
N PRO A 227 -11.92 -6.68 24.85
CA PRO A 227 -10.59 -6.83 25.43
C PRO A 227 -10.66 -6.98 26.96
N PHE A 228 -11.82 -6.69 27.54
CA PHE A 228 -12.13 -6.85 28.95
C PHE A 228 -12.62 -8.26 29.30
N LYS A 229 -12.87 -9.13 28.30
CA LYS A 229 -13.37 -10.51 28.53
C LYS A 229 -12.51 -11.30 29.52
N PRO A 230 -11.15 -11.27 29.48
CA PRO A 230 -10.33 -11.94 30.49
C PRO A 230 -10.58 -11.40 31.90
N ALA A 231 -10.60 -10.08 32.08
CA ALA A 231 -10.86 -9.44 33.37
C ALA A 231 -12.26 -9.79 33.91
N VAL A 232 -13.28 -9.81 33.04
CA VAL A 232 -14.64 -10.23 33.38
C VAL A 232 -14.69 -11.71 33.76
N GLN A 233 -14.00 -12.58 33.02
CA GLN A 233 -13.94 -14.02 33.33
C GLN A 233 -13.23 -14.30 34.65
N PHE A 234 -12.16 -13.55 34.94
CA PHE A 234 -11.46 -13.62 36.21
C PHE A 234 -12.38 -13.25 37.38
N LEU A 235 -13.08 -12.12 37.29
CA LEU A 235 -14.00 -11.66 38.34
C LEU A 235 -15.20 -12.60 38.53
N LEU A 236 -15.76 -13.08 37.41
CA LEU A 236 -17.00 -13.87 37.39
C LEU A 236 -16.73 -15.37 37.30
N ASN A 237 -15.59 -15.84 37.83
CA ASN A 237 -15.21 -17.24 37.78
C ASN A 237 -16.33 -18.13 38.38
N PRO A 238 -16.82 -19.14 37.65
CA PRO A 238 -17.86 -20.05 38.14
C PRO A 238 -17.47 -20.77 39.43
N HIS A 239 -16.19 -21.01 39.66
CA HIS A 239 -15.66 -21.73 40.82
C HIS A 239 -15.64 -20.92 42.12
N TYR A 240 -15.82 -19.59 42.06
CA TYR A 240 -15.93 -18.78 43.27
C TYR A 240 -17.37 -18.79 43.80
N ASN A 241 -17.58 -19.12 45.07
CA ASN A 241 -18.92 -19.06 45.66
C ASN A 241 -19.39 -17.61 45.85
N ASP A 242 -18.46 -16.73 46.23
CA ASP A 242 -18.71 -15.31 46.48
C ASP A 242 -17.69 -14.44 45.71
N ILE A 243 -18.00 -13.15 45.56
CA ILE A 243 -17.10 -12.18 44.92
C ILE A 243 -16.62 -11.19 45.98
N ASP A 244 -15.35 -11.25 46.32
CA ASP A 244 -14.75 -10.34 47.31
C ASP A 244 -14.30 -9.00 46.70
N TRP A 245 -14.14 -8.04 47.59
CA TRP A 245 -13.68 -6.68 47.29
C TRP A 245 -12.31 -6.62 46.61
N GLN A 246 -11.37 -7.51 46.97
CA GLN A 246 -10.02 -7.49 46.41
C GLN A 246 -10.03 -7.91 44.94
N ASN A 247 -10.79 -8.95 44.61
CA ASN A 247 -11.02 -9.41 43.25
C ASN A 247 -11.72 -8.34 42.41
N PHE A 248 -12.71 -7.64 42.97
CA PHE A 248 -13.32 -6.49 42.31
C PHE A 248 -12.33 -5.34 42.07
N CYS A 249 -11.51 -4.98 43.07
CA CYS A 249 -10.46 -3.97 42.92
C CYS A 249 -9.42 -4.35 41.86
N ARG A 250 -9.06 -5.62 41.76
CA ARG A 250 -8.16 -6.14 40.72
C ARG A 250 -8.79 -6.00 39.34
N PHE A 251 -10.04 -6.42 39.19
CA PHE A 251 -10.81 -6.23 37.96
C PHE A 251 -10.85 -4.77 37.52
N LYS A 252 -11.11 -3.83 38.45
CA LYS A 252 -11.11 -2.39 38.19
C LYS A 252 -9.82 -1.91 37.54
N LYS A 253 -8.69 -2.30 38.14
CA LYS A 253 -7.35 -1.94 37.67
C LYS A 253 -7.05 -2.57 36.32
N GLU A 254 -7.41 -3.83 36.12
CA GLU A 254 -7.18 -4.54 34.86
C GLU A 254 -7.96 -3.92 33.70
N VAL A 255 -9.26 -3.63 33.89
CA VAL A 255 -10.07 -2.93 32.90
C VAL A 255 -9.47 -1.55 32.62
N TYR A 256 -9.10 -0.79 33.66
CA TYR A 256 -8.48 0.53 33.52
C TYR A 256 -7.21 0.50 32.66
N THR A 257 -6.30 -0.44 32.92
CA THR A 257 -5.09 -0.63 32.10
C THR A 257 -5.46 -0.99 30.66
N LYS A 258 -6.42 -1.90 30.47
CA LYS A 258 -6.86 -2.33 29.14
C LYS A 258 -7.49 -1.21 28.31
N ILE A 259 -8.21 -0.28 28.96
CA ILE A 259 -8.73 0.93 28.30
C ILE A 259 -7.58 1.74 27.68
N ILE A 260 -6.52 1.98 28.45
CA ILE A 260 -5.34 2.74 28.00
C ILE A 260 -4.68 2.03 26.81
N GLU A 261 -4.44 0.73 26.93
CA GLU A 261 -3.81 -0.08 25.89
C GLU A 261 -4.59 -0.01 24.57
N VAL A 262 -5.90 -0.28 24.61
CA VAL A 262 -6.74 -0.32 23.40
C VAL A 262 -6.75 1.03 22.68
N ILE A 263 -6.94 2.13 23.44
CA ILE A 263 -6.95 3.49 22.88
C ILE A 263 -5.60 3.82 22.27
N ASN A 264 -4.51 3.58 23.00
CA ASN A 264 -3.17 3.89 22.53
C ASN A 264 -2.82 3.08 21.28
N THR A 265 -3.02 1.76 21.29
CA THR A 265 -2.71 0.90 20.14
C THR A 265 -3.45 1.33 18.89
N ILE A 266 -4.76 1.56 18.97
CA ILE A 266 -5.56 1.91 17.79
C ILE A 266 -5.20 3.30 17.28
N ILE A 267 -5.12 4.30 18.15
CA ILE A 267 -4.80 5.66 17.72
C ILE A 267 -3.37 5.70 17.18
N GLU A 268 -2.39 5.10 17.86
CA GLU A 268 -0.99 5.07 17.44
C GLU A 268 -0.81 4.44 16.06
N ASP A 269 -1.43 3.28 15.79
CA ASP A 269 -1.39 2.64 14.48
C ASP A 269 -1.88 3.58 13.36
N ARG A 270 -3.01 4.26 13.60
CA ARG A 270 -3.60 5.19 12.62
C ARG A 270 -2.76 6.45 12.43
N ILE A 271 -2.17 6.98 13.50
CA ILE A 271 -1.25 8.13 13.41
C ILE A 271 0.02 7.73 12.66
N ASN A 272 0.56 6.55 12.90
CA ASN A 272 1.75 6.07 12.20
C ASN A 272 1.51 5.86 10.70
N LEU A 273 0.33 5.35 10.32
CA LEU A 273 -0.07 5.30 8.91
C LEU A 273 -0.11 6.70 8.29
N ALA A 274 -0.73 7.66 8.96
CA ALA A 274 -0.84 9.04 8.51
C ALA A 274 0.54 9.71 8.31
N ILE A 275 1.43 9.54 9.30
CA ILE A 275 2.81 10.03 9.28
C ILE A 275 3.58 9.41 8.09
N LYS A 276 3.55 8.09 7.96
CA LYS A 276 4.19 7.38 6.83
C LYS A 276 3.68 7.89 5.50
N SER A 277 2.39 8.16 5.39
CA SER A 277 1.78 8.66 4.14
C SER A 277 2.35 10.02 3.74
N ILE A 278 2.47 10.94 4.71
CA ILE A 278 3.08 12.25 4.48
C ILE A 278 4.56 12.11 4.09
N GLU A 279 5.31 11.24 4.78
CA GLU A 279 6.72 10.97 4.46
C GLU A 279 6.91 10.47 3.03
N GLN A 280 6.01 9.62 2.53
CA GLN A 280 6.07 9.12 1.16
C GLN A 280 5.83 10.21 0.12
N VAL A 281 4.95 11.17 0.40
CA VAL A 281 4.73 12.34 -0.46
C VAL A 281 5.93 13.30 -0.39
N ILE A 282 6.51 13.51 0.79
CA ILE A 282 7.75 14.31 0.95
C ILE A 282 8.90 13.68 0.17
N LEU A 283 9.07 12.35 0.23
CA LEU A 283 10.08 11.63 -0.54
C LEU A 283 9.87 11.84 -2.03
N PHE A 284 8.64 11.73 -2.53
CA PHE A 284 8.34 12.02 -3.93
C PHE A 284 8.79 13.42 -4.34
N TYR A 285 8.43 14.45 -3.57
CA TYR A 285 8.81 15.83 -3.89
C TYR A 285 10.32 16.04 -3.84
N THR A 286 11.00 15.41 -2.88
CA THR A 286 12.46 15.46 -2.76
C THR A 286 13.13 14.83 -3.99
N ASP A 287 12.71 13.61 -4.36
CA ASP A 287 13.22 12.91 -5.55
C ASP A 287 12.95 13.71 -6.83
N PHE A 288 11.78 14.37 -6.92
CA PHE A 288 11.41 15.20 -8.06
C PHE A 288 12.32 16.44 -8.16
N LEU A 289 12.58 17.14 -7.05
CA LEU A 289 13.47 18.29 -7.01
C LEU A 289 14.92 17.90 -7.37
N GLU A 290 15.40 16.75 -6.91
CA GLU A 290 16.73 16.25 -7.29
C GLU A 290 16.84 15.94 -8.79
N ARG A 291 15.79 15.38 -9.39
CA ARG A 291 15.71 15.19 -10.86
C ARG A 291 15.68 16.53 -11.58
N GLN A 292 14.85 17.46 -11.12
CA GLN A 292 14.74 18.80 -11.69
C GLN A 292 16.07 19.53 -11.67
N TYR A 293 16.76 19.55 -10.52
CA TYR A 293 18.07 20.18 -10.39
C TYR A 293 19.07 19.61 -11.40
N ARG A 294 19.16 18.27 -11.50
CA ARG A 294 20.06 17.62 -12.48
C ARG A 294 19.72 18.04 -13.92
N TYR A 295 18.45 18.00 -14.31
CA TYR A 295 18.05 18.34 -15.68
C TYR A 295 18.19 19.83 -16.01
N GLN A 296 18.14 20.72 -15.01
CA GLN A 296 18.42 22.15 -15.21
C GLN A 296 19.91 22.42 -15.48
N GLN A 297 20.82 21.57 -14.98
CA GLN A 297 22.26 21.67 -15.25
C GLN A 297 22.68 21.05 -16.59
N GLU A 298 21.80 20.30 -17.27
CA GLU A 298 22.14 19.65 -18.55
C GLU A 298 22.28 20.67 -19.68
N THR A 299 23.44 20.62 -20.35
CA THR A 299 23.70 21.49 -21.50
C THR A 299 22.90 21.03 -22.72
N PRO A 300 22.61 21.95 -23.68
CA PRO A 300 22.01 21.56 -24.96
C PRO A 300 22.86 20.52 -25.71
N GLN A 301 24.18 20.60 -25.60
CA GLN A 301 25.11 19.66 -26.22
C GLN A 301 24.93 18.24 -25.65
N GLN A 302 24.85 18.10 -24.32
CA GLN A 302 24.59 16.81 -23.68
C GLN A 302 23.25 16.22 -24.13
N ARG A 303 22.17 17.02 -24.12
CA ARG A 303 20.84 16.56 -24.55
C ARG A 303 20.78 16.14 -26.02
N ASN A 304 21.47 16.86 -26.90
CA ASN A 304 21.55 16.50 -28.31
C ASN A 304 22.38 15.23 -28.51
N ALA A 305 23.46 15.05 -27.76
CA ALA A 305 24.28 13.84 -27.80
C ALA A 305 23.49 12.60 -27.33
N GLU A 306 22.72 12.73 -26.24
CA GLU A 306 21.82 11.66 -25.78
C GLU A 306 20.78 11.28 -26.84
N LYS A 307 20.13 12.28 -27.45
CA LYS A 307 19.12 12.01 -28.50
C LYS A 307 19.74 11.33 -29.72
N ALA A 308 20.89 11.82 -30.18
CA ALA A 308 21.62 11.21 -31.28
C ALA A 308 22.02 9.77 -30.98
N TRP A 309 22.43 9.47 -29.73
CA TRP A 309 22.73 8.11 -29.31
C TRP A 309 21.49 7.20 -29.36
N ILE A 310 20.34 7.65 -28.82
CA ILE A 310 19.07 6.90 -28.88
C ILE A 310 18.69 6.61 -30.34
N ASP A 311 18.73 7.62 -31.20
CA ASP A 311 18.38 7.49 -32.61
C ASP A 311 19.32 6.52 -33.36
N GLN A 312 20.63 6.57 -33.05
CA GLN A 312 21.61 5.65 -33.60
C GLN A 312 21.33 4.20 -33.17
N GLN A 313 21.05 3.96 -31.88
CA GLN A 313 20.73 2.61 -31.39
C GLN A 313 19.45 2.08 -32.03
N ARG A 314 18.43 2.93 -32.19
CA ARG A 314 17.17 2.55 -32.85
C ARG A 314 17.41 2.12 -34.29
N GLN A 315 18.18 2.89 -35.06
CA GLN A 315 18.56 2.53 -36.43
C GLN A 315 19.35 1.21 -36.50
N GLN A 316 20.22 0.93 -35.53
CA GLN A 316 20.96 -0.33 -35.48
C GLN A 316 20.02 -1.52 -35.23
N LEU A 317 19.10 -1.41 -34.27
CA LEU A 317 18.09 -2.45 -34.01
C LEU A 317 17.16 -2.68 -35.21
N GLU A 318 16.73 -1.61 -35.89
CA GLU A 318 15.91 -1.70 -37.10
C GLU A 318 16.63 -2.45 -38.24
N ARG A 319 17.94 -2.22 -38.43
CA ARG A 319 18.74 -2.95 -39.42
C ARG A 319 18.83 -4.44 -39.08
N VAL A 320 19.06 -4.79 -37.81
CA VAL A 320 19.11 -6.18 -37.36
C VAL A 320 17.73 -6.85 -37.52
N SER A 321 16.65 -6.19 -37.11
CA SER A 321 15.28 -6.68 -37.29
C SER A 321 14.95 -6.90 -38.77
N SER A 322 15.30 -5.96 -39.65
CA SER A 322 15.06 -6.09 -41.09
C SER A 322 15.83 -7.26 -41.70
N SER A 323 17.05 -7.51 -41.24
CA SER A 323 17.87 -8.65 -41.68
C SER A 323 17.26 -9.98 -41.22
N ILE A 324 16.73 -10.04 -40.01
CA ILE A 324 16.01 -11.21 -39.48
C ILE A 324 14.72 -11.45 -40.27
N ASP A 325 13.97 -10.38 -40.58
CA ASP A 325 12.74 -10.48 -41.36
C ASP A 325 12.98 -11.01 -42.77
N ALA A 326 14.10 -10.63 -43.39
CA ALA A 326 14.53 -11.21 -44.66
C ALA A 326 14.79 -12.72 -44.56
N ILE A 327 15.43 -13.19 -43.47
CA ILE A 327 15.66 -14.63 -43.23
C ILE A 327 14.34 -15.39 -43.03
N LEU A 328 13.40 -14.80 -42.28
CA LEU A 328 12.10 -15.41 -42.02
C LEU A 328 11.20 -15.42 -43.26
N ALA A 329 11.27 -14.38 -44.10
CA ALA A 329 10.45 -14.23 -45.30
C ALA A 329 11.00 -14.99 -46.53
N ALA A 330 12.27 -15.39 -46.55
CA ALA A 330 12.89 -16.02 -47.70
C ALA A 330 12.25 -17.39 -48.04
N PRO A 331 11.60 -17.54 -49.22
CA PRO A 331 11.05 -18.80 -49.66
C PRO A 331 12.17 -19.68 -50.21
N GLY A 332 12.68 -20.61 -49.40
CA GLY A 332 13.73 -21.54 -49.78
C GLY A 332 15.07 -21.36 -49.07
N PHE A 333 15.11 -20.47 -48.07
CA PHE A 333 15.43 -20.94 -46.72
C PHE A 333 14.27 -21.78 -46.16
#